data_AF-A0A316VF93-F1
#
_entry.id   AF-A0A316VF93-F1
#
_cell.length_a   1.000
_cell.length_b   1.000
_cell.length_c   1.000
_cell.angle_alpha   90.00
_cell.angle_beta   90.00
_cell.angle_gamma   90.00
#
_symmetry.space_group_name_H-M   'P 1'
#
loop_
_entity.id
_entity.type
_entity.pdbx_description
1 polymer ?
#
loop_
_entity_poly.entity_id
_entity_poly.type
_entity_poly.pdbx_seq_one_letter_code
_entity_poly.pdbx_strand_id
1 'polypeptide(L)' 'ALSNREEDELRKTVRAEALKACDPIVKEFAACQTGRTVSVVWACRSQHKEVQKCMR' A
#
# COMPACT_ATOMS: atom_id res chain seq x y z
N ALA A 1 -11.53 2.55 25.57
CA ALA A 1 -11.32 1.66 24.42
C ALA A 1 -11.84 2.38 23.19
N LEU A 2 -11.04 2.52 22.14
CA LEU A 2 -11.49 3.10 20.87
C LEU A 2 -12.54 2.17 20.25
N SER A 3 -13.60 2.74 19.70
CA SER A 3 -14.62 1.98 18.97
C SER A 3 -14.02 1.45 17.67
N ASN A 4 -14.43 0.26 17.21
CA ASN A 4 -13.95 -0.34 15.96
C ASN A 4 -14.03 0.61 14.74
N ARG A 5 -14.99 1.54 14.75
CA ARG A 5 -15.10 2.58 13.71
C ARG A 5 -13.99 3.63 13.79
N GLU A 6 -13.60 4.03 14.98
CA GLU A 6 -12.54 5.03 15.17
C GLU A 6 -11.17 4.45 14.77
N GLU A 7 -10.91 3.18 15.09
CA GLU A 7 -9.70 2.50 14.60
C GLU A 7 -9.68 2.37 13.07
N ASP A 8 -10.82 2.11 12.42
CA ASP A 8 -10.89 2.01 10.96
C ASP A 8 -10.66 3.36 10.28
N GLU A 9 -11.24 4.43 10.83
CA GLU A 9 -11.01 5.80 10.35
C GLU A 9 -9.55 6.22 10.56
N LEU A 10 -8.97 6.02 11.74
CA LEU A 10 -7.55 6.26 12.01
C LEU A 10 -6.64 5.49 11.05
N ARG A 11 -6.95 4.22 10.78
CA ARG A 11 -6.21 3.41 9.81
C ARG A 11 -6.32 3.96 8.40
N LYS A 12 -7.47 4.52 7.99
CA LYS A 12 -7.63 5.15 6.68
C LYS A 12 -6.82 6.44 6.58
N THR A 13 -6.86 7.32 7.58
CA THR A 13 -6.10 8.57 7.57
C THR A 13 -4.60 8.29 7.55
N VAL A 14 -4.11 7.42 8.44
CA VAL A 14 -2.69 7.04 8.50
C VAL A 14 -2.25 6.37 7.19
N ARG A 15 -3.08 5.48 6.62
CA ARG A 15 -2.79 4.89 5.30
C ARG A 15 -2.76 5.95 4.21
N ALA A 16 -3.68 6.91 4.18
CA ALA A 16 -3.71 7.96 3.17
C ALA A 16 -2.47 8.87 3.25
N GLU A 17 -1.99 9.18 4.46
CA GLU A 17 -0.75 9.93 4.65
C GLU A 17 0.49 9.13 4.27
N ALA A 18 0.57 7.85 4.68
CA ALA A 18 1.65 6.96 4.28
C ALA A 18 1.71 6.75 2.76
N LEU A 19 0.54 6.64 2.11
CA LEU A 19 0.44 6.53 0.65
C LEU A 19 0.93 7.80 -0.04
N LYS A 20 0.68 9.00 0.50
CA LYS A 20 1.21 10.25 -0.05
C LYS A 20 2.74 10.36 0.08
N ALA A 21 3.30 9.91 1.21
CA ALA A 21 4.75 9.92 1.40
C ALA A 21 5.47 8.93 0.48
N CYS A 22 4.83 7.77 0.23
CA CYS A 22 5.34 6.69 -0.60
C CYS A 22 4.78 6.69 -2.04
N ASP A 23 4.12 7.78 -2.44
CA ASP A 23 3.36 7.89 -3.71
C ASP A 23 4.13 7.41 -4.95
N PRO A 24 5.41 7.79 -5.18
CA PRO A 24 6.15 7.31 -6.35
C PRO A 24 6.37 5.78 -6.34
N ILE A 25 6.60 5.19 -5.16
CA ILE A 25 6.86 3.74 -5.01
C ILE A 25 5.54 2.96 -5.17
N VAL A 26 4.46 3.48 -4.60
CA VAL A 26 3.12 2.92 -4.74
C VAL A 26 2.66 2.97 -6.20
N LYS A 27 2.98 4.04 -6.92
CA LYS A 27 2.66 4.19 -8.33
C LYS A 27 3.37 3.15 -9.21
N GLU A 28 4.64 2.84 -8.93
CA GLU A 28 5.35 1.74 -9.61
C GLU A 28 4.75 0.37 -9.31
N PHE A 29 4.34 0.15 -8.05
CA PHE A 29 3.65 -1.08 -7.66
C PHE A 29 2.29 -1.21 -8.36
N ALA A 30 1.50 -0.14 -8.40
CA ALA A 30 0.21 -0.10 -9.09
C ALA A 30 0.38 -0.31 -10.60
N ALA A 31 1.42 0.26 -11.21
CA ALA A 31 1.77 0.02 -12.61
C ALA A 31 2.10 -1.46 -12.87
N CYS A 32 2.84 -2.11 -11.96
CA CYS A 32 3.15 -3.54 -12.06
C CYS A 32 1.92 -4.44 -11.89
N GLN A 33 0.99 -4.04 -11.02
CA GLN A 33 -0.27 -4.76 -10.79
C GLN A 33 -1.28 -4.59 -11.92
N THR A 34 -1.18 -3.50 -12.69
CA THR A 34 -2.10 -3.22 -13.79
C THR A 34 -2.03 -4.34 -14.84
N GLY A 35 -3.14 -5.05 -15.02
CA GLY A 35 -3.25 -6.18 -15.96
C GLY A 35 -2.78 -7.53 -15.44
N ARG A 36 -2.39 -7.63 -14.16
CA ARG A 36 -2.05 -8.90 -13.50
C ARG A 36 -3.04 -9.13 -12.36
N THR A 37 -3.80 -10.21 -12.40
CA THR A 37 -4.74 -10.58 -11.32
C THR A 37 -4.24 -11.76 -10.51
N VAL A 38 -3.66 -12.76 -11.18
CA VAL A 38 -3.16 -13.99 -10.52
C VAL A 38 -1.66 -13.89 -10.20
N SER A 39 -0.88 -13.20 -11.05
CA SER A 39 0.58 -13.21 -11.01
C SER A 39 1.27 -12.11 -10.21
N VAL A 40 0.49 -11.23 -9.59
CA VAL A 40 0.98 -10.05 -8.86
C VAL A 40 1.98 -10.41 -7.76
N VAL A 41 1.66 -11.44 -6.97
CA VAL A 41 2.41 -11.78 -5.76
C VAL A 41 3.87 -12.16 -6.06
N TRP A 42 4.12 -12.77 -7.23
CA TRP A 42 5.47 -13.10 -7.66
C TRP A 42 6.06 -12.06 -8.60
N ALA A 43 5.28 -11.54 -9.55
CA ALA A 43 5.77 -10.60 -10.55
C ALA A 43 6.13 -9.22 -9.98
N CYS A 44 5.39 -8.76 -8.96
CA CYS A 44 5.56 -7.45 -8.36
C CYS A 44 6.17 -7.52 -6.96
N ARG A 45 6.81 -8.66 -6.62
CA ARG A 45 7.36 -8.90 -5.29
C ARG A 45 8.41 -7.87 -4.89
N SER A 46 9.22 -7.39 -5.83
CA SER A 46 10.23 -6.34 -5.63
C SER A 46 9.58 -5.01 -5.26
N GLN A 47 8.61 -4.55 -6.05
CA GLN A 47 7.90 -3.30 -5.83
C GLN A 47 7.09 -3.36 -4.53
N HIS A 48 6.49 -4.52 -4.23
CA HIS A 48 5.81 -4.75 -2.97
C HIS A 48 6.74 -4.60 -1.76
N LYS A 49 7.99 -5.09 -1.85
CA LYS A 49 8.99 -4.91 -0.77
C LYS A 49 9.35 -3.45 -0.55
N GLU A 50 9.50 -2.66 -1.60
CA GLU A 50 9.81 -1.23 -1.48
C GLU A 50 8.63 -0.45 -0.89
N VAL A 51 7.41 -0.76 -1.30
CA VAL A 51 6.19 -0.20 -0.69
C VAL A 51 6.13 -0.55 0.81
N GLN A 52 6.39 -1.82 1.16
CA GLN A 52 6.43 -2.25 2.56
C GLN A 52 7.56 -1.58 3.34
N LYS A 53 8.73 -1.36 2.73
CA LYS A 53 9.85 -0.66 3.36
C LYS A 53 9.55 0.81 3.62
N CYS A 54 8.75 1.44 2.76
CA CYS A 54 8.34 2.83 2.90
C CYS A 54 7.18 3.02 3.89
N MET A 55 6.25 2.06 3.96
CA MET A 55 5.12 2.07 4.91
C MET A 55 5.46 1.51 6.31
N ARG A 56 6.67 1.02 6.52
CA ARG A 56 7.14 0.48 7.79
C ARG A 56 7.54 1.61 8.74
#